data_AF-A0A521I700-F1
#
_entry.id   AF-A0A521I700-F1
#
_cell.length_a   1.000
_cell.length_b   1.000
_cell.length_c   1.000
_cell.angle_alpha   90.00
_cell.angle_beta   90.00
_cell.angle_gamma   90.00
#
_symmetry.space_group_name_H-M   'P 1'
#
loop_
_entity.id
_entity.type
_entity.pdbx_description
1 polymer ?
#
loop_
_entity_poly.entity_id
_entity_poly.type
_entity_poly.pdbx_seq_one_letter_code
_entity_poly.pdbx_strand_id
1 'polypeptide(L)'
;MSVNARRAAFTSANVSLLYPALAFLLTLFAIAPLAYPGFFQSYTGYNAVYNLIELDHRLSAFFMWTPTWGSAYDFFRMDGPLGYWLAEIFHLFGFSFLNSIKIIYALAFLLSAFGMFKLAQRVFKNDAAALLAAALYVYFPAHIAAVYVRGAFGEAIAWSIFPFALWAAIAFGEKSKRVGRDAAWPQLITLNLNRAEGVMTCACVVAFAALMLAQVGLAILFAILCMLWLWVLRTPHLERRTFFQSALVILMGLGLGFLLQLPALLQQGNTISSDAFVPAFVYPFQFLSASWGTDLPRGTFLDNAPYQIGFAALGLTILAVALVLRQGSVENSARRVMWFAIIASVVLLVLMMPIAAPLWNLGLNLFVQYPFQLLAFVGFLLPFAAASLVITDSRFQEIPLLAALVIVPLFAVYPYLAPEFTDFAPTRPALARFNNDELALLDAKIVRPPGAWRHGATVELDLTWQALKQPNHDYTVFLHILDENGKEWGATDEKPQGGALSTLKMLPGRVYSDTHSVQIGLEGPPEGYHLELGIYQGTTGERAATETGATEIRIDENR
;
A
#
# COMPACT_ATOMS: atom_id res chain seq x y z
N MET A 1 1.18 8.65 56.02
CA MET A 1 1.11 8.42 54.56
C MET A 1 0.16 9.43 53.96
N SER A 2 0.68 10.53 53.42
CA SER A 2 -0.09 11.73 53.11
C SER A 2 -0.79 11.65 51.75
N VAL A 3 -1.92 12.36 51.64
CA VAL A 3 -2.73 12.60 50.44
C VAL A 3 -1.89 13.05 49.22
N ASN A 4 -0.70 13.62 49.46
CA ASN A 4 0.24 14.03 48.41
C ASN A 4 0.88 12.85 47.65
N ALA A 5 1.07 11.69 48.29
CA ALA A 5 1.57 10.50 47.61
C ALA A 5 0.52 9.90 46.65
N ARG A 6 -0.78 10.03 46.98
CA ARG A 6 -1.88 9.61 46.09
C ARG A 6 -2.10 10.56 44.92
N ARG A 7 -1.91 11.88 45.10
CA ARG A 7 -1.95 12.85 43.99
C ARG A 7 -0.82 12.66 42.99
N ALA A 8 0.41 12.42 43.46
CA ALA A 8 1.57 12.19 42.59
C ALA A 8 1.44 10.88 41.76
N ALA A 9 0.83 9.84 42.33
CA ALA A 9 0.59 8.58 41.65
C ALA A 9 -0.56 8.64 40.61
N PHE A 10 -1.58 9.47 40.84
CA PHE A 10 -2.68 9.68 39.88
C PHE A 10 -2.28 10.58 38.69
N THR A 11 -1.30 11.47 38.86
CA THR A 11 -0.81 12.35 37.78
C THR A 11 0.18 11.68 36.83
N SER A 12 0.97 10.70 37.27
CA SER A 12 1.97 10.06 36.40
C SER A 12 1.38 8.95 35.52
N ALA A 13 0.42 8.17 36.02
CA ALA A 13 -0.20 7.09 35.26
C ALA A 13 -1.09 7.60 34.11
N ASN A 14 -1.85 8.69 34.32
CA ASN A 14 -2.76 9.24 33.32
C ASN A 14 -2.04 9.95 32.16
N VAL A 15 -0.85 10.52 32.39
CA VAL A 15 -0.07 11.19 31.33
C VAL A 15 0.63 10.17 30.42
N SER A 16 1.03 9.00 30.94
CA SER A 16 1.70 7.96 30.14
C SER A 16 0.81 7.35 29.03
N LEU A 17 -0.51 7.39 29.20
CA LEU A 17 -1.48 6.92 28.21
C LEU A 17 -1.94 8.02 27.23
N LEU A 18 -1.70 9.28 27.57
CA LEU A 18 -2.15 10.44 26.78
C LEU A 18 -1.48 10.49 25.40
N TYR A 19 -0.15 10.39 25.34
CA TYR A 19 0.59 10.50 24.07
C TYR A 19 0.24 9.37 23.08
N PRO A 20 0.22 8.08 23.48
CA PRO A 20 -0.27 7.02 22.61
C PRO A 20 -1.72 7.24 22.15
N ALA A 21 -2.62 7.63 23.06
CA ALA A 21 -4.02 7.92 22.72
C ALA A 21 -4.13 9.06 21.70
N LEU A 22 -3.32 10.11 21.85
CA LEU A 22 -3.29 11.23 20.90
C LEU A 22 -2.75 10.79 19.53
N ALA A 23 -1.72 9.94 19.48
CA ALA A 23 -1.24 9.36 18.23
C ALA A 23 -2.37 8.59 17.50
N PHE A 24 -3.17 7.82 18.23
CA PHE A 24 -4.35 7.14 17.68
C PHE A 24 -5.43 8.11 17.20
N LEU A 25 -5.80 9.09 18.03
CA LEU A 25 -6.83 10.07 17.70
C LEU A 25 -6.47 10.88 16.45
N LEU A 26 -5.22 11.27 16.31
CA LEU A 26 -4.75 11.95 15.09
C LEU A 26 -4.87 11.01 13.89
N THR A 27 -4.42 9.77 14.01
CA THR A 27 -4.51 8.78 12.92
C THR A 27 -5.94 8.60 12.38
N LEU A 28 -6.98 8.86 13.18
CA LEU A 28 -8.37 8.86 12.70
C LEU A 28 -8.63 9.81 11.52
N PHE A 29 -7.93 10.95 11.43
CA PHE A 29 -8.05 11.85 10.27
C PHE A 29 -7.48 11.22 8.99
N ALA A 30 -6.42 10.42 9.10
CA ALA A 30 -5.89 9.68 7.95
C ALA A 30 -6.80 8.52 7.55
N ILE A 31 -7.59 7.97 8.47
CA ILE A 31 -8.53 6.86 8.24
C ILE A 31 -9.90 7.36 7.76
N ALA A 32 -10.28 8.59 8.14
CA ALA A 32 -11.60 9.15 7.85
C ALA A 32 -12.09 8.98 6.40
N PRO A 33 -11.24 9.12 5.35
CA PRO A 33 -11.68 8.90 3.98
C PRO A 33 -12.20 7.48 3.72
N LEU A 34 -11.63 6.46 4.38
CA LEU A 34 -12.06 5.06 4.21
C LEU A 34 -13.49 4.84 4.72
N ALA A 35 -13.99 5.68 5.63
CA ALA A 35 -15.37 5.60 6.12
C ALA A 35 -16.42 6.08 5.10
N TYR A 36 -16.01 6.77 4.03
CA TYR A 36 -16.91 7.21 2.97
C TYR A 36 -17.50 5.99 2.20
N PRO A 37 -18.78 6.00 1.80
CA PRO A 37 -19.37 4.93 0.99
C PRO A 37 -18.63 4.69 -0.34
N GLY A 38 -18.76 3.50 -0.92
CA GLY A 38 -18.06 3.18 -2.18
C GLY A 38 -16.57 2.91 -1.99
N PHE A 39 -15.75 2.96 -3.05
CA PHE A 39 -14.30 2.75 -2.99
C PHE A 39 -13.54 3.94 -3.59
N PHE A 40 -12.32 4.19 -3.15
CA PHE A 40 -11.54 5.30 -3.68
C PHE A 40 -10.86 4.92 -5.00
N GLN A 41 -10.82 5.86 -5.94
CA GLN A 41 -10.12 5.72 -7.22
C GLN A 41 -8.61 5.76 -6.98
N SER A 42 -7.88 4.80 -7.53
CA SER A 42 -6.43 4.70 -7.39
C SER A 42 -5.80 4.07 -8.63
N TYR A 43 -4.47 4.03 -8.72
CA TYR A 43 -3.76 3.40 -9.86
C TYR A 43 -4.03 1.91 -10.00
N THR A 44 -4.43 1.24 -8.92
CA THR A 44 -4.80 -0.18 -8.91
C THR A 44 -6.32 -0.40 -8.85
N GLY A 45 -7.13 0.66 -8.68
CA GLY A 45 -8.59 0.54 -8.67
C GLY A 45 -9.11 -0.53 -7.72
N TYR A 46 -9.97 -1.40 -8.24
CA TYR A 46 -10.54 -2.53 -7.51
C TYR A 46 -9.64 -3.79 -7.47
N ASN A 47 -8.36 -3.70 -7.88
CA ASN A 47 -7.48 -4.88 -7.87
C ASN A 47 -7.49 -5.59 -6.51
N ALA A 48 -7.38 -4.84 -5.41
CA ALA A 48 -7.40 -5.43 -4.08
C ALA A 48 -8.72 -6.15 -3.75
N VAL A 49 -9.85 -5.63 -4.23
CA VAL A 49 -11.17 -6.21 -3.96
C VAL A 49 -11.41 -7.46 -4.79
N TYR A 50 -11.05 -7.45 -6.08
CA TYR A 50 -11.20 -8.63 -6.94
C TYR A 50 -10.23 -9.76 -6.59
N ASN A 51 -9.01 -9.44 -6.16
CA ASN A 51 -8.11 -10.46 -5.62
C ASN A 51 -8.70 -11.13 -4.36
N LEU A 52 -9.38 -10.37 -3.49
CA LEU A 52 -10.07 -10.96 -2.34
C LEU A 52 -11.25 -11.85 -2.76
N ILE A 53 -12.05 -11.41 -3.74
CA ILE A 53 -13.14 -12.23 -4.30
C ILE A 53 -12.59 -13.54 -4.88
N GLU A 54 -11.46 -13.49 -5.60
CA GLU A 54 -10.83 -14.70 -6.13
C GLU A 54 -10.33 -15.63 -5.00
N LEU A 55 -9.71 -15.07 -3.95
CA LEU A 55 -9.26 -15.84 -2.79
C LEU A 55 -10.42 -16.59 -2.11
N ASP A 56 -11.54 -15.91 -1.88
CA ASP A 56 -12.76 -16.49 -1.30
C ASP A 56 -13.28 -17.69 -2.12
N HIS A 57 -13.27 -17.59 -3.45
CA HIS A 57 -13.66 -18.71 -4.32
C HIS A 57 -12.62 -19.84 -4.38
N ARG A 58 -11.38 -19.58 -3.92
CA ARG A 58 -10.23 -20.50 -4.00
C ARG A 58 -9.63 -20.81 -2.62
N LEU A 59 -10.42 -20.78 -1.55
CA LEU A 59 -9.97 -21.09 -0.19
C LEU A 59 -9.29 -22.47 -0.05
N SER A 60 -9.65 -23.45 -0.89
CA SER A 60 -8.98 -24.76 -0.93
C SER A 60 -7.50 -24.68 -1.36
N ALA A 61 -7.12 -23.63 -2.07
CA ALA A 61 -5.77 -23.35 -2.55
C ALA A 61 -5.10 -22.20 -1.78
N PHE A 62 -5.53 -21.89 -0.55
CA PHE A 62 -5.11 -20.72 0.24
C PHE A 62 -3.60 -20.41 0.22
N PHE A 63 -2.74 -21.41 0.48
CA PHE A 63 -1.28 -21.24 0.49
C PHE A 63 -0.61 -21.25 -0.90
N MET A 64 -1.36 -21.63 -1.94
CA MET A 64 -0.90 -21.65 -3.33
C MET A 64 -1.38 -20.40 -4.10
N TRP A 65 -2.39 -19.70 -3.56
CA TRP A 65 -2.98 -18.52 -4.16
C TRP A 65 -2.04 -17.30 -4.13
N THR A 66 -2.14 -16.47 -5.18
CA THR A 66 -1.38 -15.23 -5.38
C THR A 66 -2.27 -14.14 -5.95
N PRO A 67 -2.11 -12.86 -5.56
CA PRO A 67 -2.95 -11.76 -6.04
C PRO A 67 -2.57 -11.32 -7.46
N THR A 68 -2.94 -12.11 -8.47
CA THR A 68 -2.63 -11.87 -9.89
C THR A 68 -3.74 -11.17 -10.67
N TRP A 69 -4.84 -10.79 -10.02
CA TRP A 69 -5.88 -10.01 -10.70
C TRP A 69 -5.38 -8.60 -10.98
N GLY A 70 -5.36 -8.21 -12.25
CA GLY A 70 -4.90 -6.90 -12.71
C GLY A 70 -3.37 -6.71 -12.72
N SER A 71 -2.58 -7.76 -12.46
CA SER A 71 -1.12 -7.69 -12.46
C SER A 71 -0.49 -9.04 -12.76
N ALA A 72 0.55 -9.05 -13.60
CA ALA A 72 1.32 -10.26 -13.85
C ALA A 72 2.08 -10.69 -12.58
N TYR A 73 2.30 -12.00 -12.42
CA TYR A 73 3.06 -12.52 -11.29
C TYR A 73 4.53 -12.06 -11.34
N ASP A 74 4.95 -11.36 -10.30
CA ASP A 74 6.33 -10.93 -10.06
C ASP A 74 6.65 -11.06 -8.57
N PHE A 75 7.32 -12.15 -8.20
CA PHE A 75 7.61 -12.50 -6.80
C PHE A 75 8.22 -11.37 -5.98
N PHE A 76 9.05 -10.50 -6.59
CA PHE A 76 9.74 -9.46 -5.84
C PHE A 76 8.95 -8.17 -5.74
N ARG A 77 8.28 -7.78 -6.84
CA ARG A 77 7.71 -6.43 -7.00
C ARG A 77 6.22 -6.33 -6.69
N MET A 78 5.47 -7.43 -6.82
CA MET A 78 4.01 -7.43 -6.66
C MET A 78 3.58 -7.33 -5.19
N ASP A 79 2.29 -7.08 -4.99
CA ASP A 79 1.65 -7.20 -3.67
C ASP A 79 1.65 -8.66 -3.20
N GLY A 80 2.03 -8.90 -1.96
CA GLY A 80 2.01 -10.22 -1.36
C GLY A 80 0.64 -10.61 -0.77
N PRO A 81 0.48 -11.87 -0.33
CA PRO A 81 -0.82 -12.41 0.08
C PRO A 81 -1.29 -11.94 1.48
N LEU A 82 -0.44 -11.38 2.33
CA LEU A 82 -0.77 -11.10 3.74
C LEU A 82 -2.02 -10.24 3.92
N GLY A 83 -2.14 -9.18 3.14
CA GLY A 83 -3.27 -8.26 3.23
C GLY A 83 -4.60 -8.94 2.95
N TYR A 84 -4.60 -9.80 1.93
CA TYR A 84 -5.76 -10.55 1.48
C TYR A 84 -6.15 -11.61 2.50
N TRP A 85 -5.17 -12.34 3.06
CA TRP A 85 -5.41 -13.28 4.14
C TRP A 85 -6.04 -12.62 5.37
N LEU A 86 -5.60 -11.41 5.73
CA LEU A 86 -6.18 -10.66 6.83
C LEU A 86 -7.58 -10.13 6.47
N ALA A 87 -7.78 -9.65 5.24
CA ALA A 87 -9.08 -9.17 4.78
C ALA A 87 -10.13 -10.30 4.73
N GLU A 88 -9.72 -11.50 4.33
CA GLU A 88 -10.56 -12.69 4.28
C GLU A 88 -11.14 -13.02 5.65
N ILE A 89 -10.36 -12.88 6.73
CA ILE A 89 -10.85 -13.06 8.10
C ILE A 89 -12.06 -12.14 8.37
N PHE A 90 -11.98 -10.86 7.97
CA PHE A 90 -13.11 -9.93 8.13
C PHE A 90 -14.28 -10.30 7.23
N HIS A 91 -14.03 -10.76 6.01
CA HIS A 91 -15.10 -11.21 5.11
C HIS A 91 -15.88 -12.39 5.71
N LEU A 92 -15.18 -13.38 6.29
CA LEU A 92 -15.77 -14.52 7.00
C LEU A 92 -16.60 -14.12 8.24
N PHE A 93 -16.33 -12.95 8.83
CA PHE A 93 -17.16 -12.36 9.88
C PHE A 93 -18.40 -11.59 9.36
N GLY A 94 -18.64 -11.59 8.05
CA GLY A 94 -19.82 -11.00 7.41
C GLY A 94 -19.63 -9.59 6.87
N PHE A 95 -18.40 -9.05 6.86
CA PHE A 95 -18.13 -7.78 6.18
C PHE A 95 -18.11 -7.96 4.66
N SER A 96 -18.55 -6.97 3.90
CA SER A 96 -18.42 -7.00 2.44
C SER A 96 -16.95 -6.99 2.01
N PHE A 97 -16.62 -7.56 0.84
CA PHE A 97 -15.26 -7.56 0.29
C PHE A 97 -14.59 -6.18 0.32
N LEU A 98 -15.34 -5.17 -0.11
CA LEU A 98 -14.92 -3.77 -0.11
C LEU A 98 -14.57 -3.29 1.32
N ASN A 99 -15.45 -3.52 2.29
CA ASN A 99 -15.21 -3.09 3.67
C ASN A 99 -14.06 -3.86 4.33
N SER A 100 -13.89 -5.15 4.01
CA SER A 100 -12.75 -5.93 4.49
C SER A 100 -11.42 -5.32 4.05
N ILE A 101 -11.28 -4.95 2.77
CA ILE A 101 -10.07 -4.27 2.27
C ILE A 101 -9.85 -2.92 2.95
N LYS A 102 -10.90 -2.11 3.10
CA LYS A 102 -10.82 -0.81 3.81
C LYS A 102 -10.39 -0.96 5.27
N ILE A 103 -10.88 -1.98 5.96
CA ILE A 103 -10.47 -2.27 7.35
C ILE A 103 -8.97 -2.56 7.41
N ILE A 104 -8.42 -3.31 6.44
CA ILE A 104 -6.96 -3.55 6.40
C ILE A 104 -6.17 -2.27 6.15
N TYR A 105 -6.59 -1.38 5.25
CA TYR A 105 -5.97 -0.06 5.10
C TYR A 105 -6.05 0.78 6.40
N ALA A 106 -7.20 0.77 7.08
CA ALA A 106 -7.37 1.48 8.34
C ALA A 106 -6.45 0.92 9.45
N LEU A 107 -6.36 -0.42 9.55
CA LEU A 107 -5.46 -1.09 10.47
C LEU A 107 -4.00 -0.79 10.14
N ALA A 108 -3.62 -0.72 8.86
CA ALA A 108 -2.27 -0.37 8.45
C ALA A 108 -1.87 1.02 9.00
N PHE A 109 -2.73 2.04 8.87
CA PHE A 109 -2.48 3.36 9.47
C PHE A 109 -2.34 3.31 10.99
N LEU A 110 -3.24 2.62 11.69
CA LEU A 110 -3.19 2.50 13.16
C LEU A 110 -1.91 1.81 13.63
N LEU A 111 -1.52 0.75 12.95
CA LEU A 111 -0.32 -0.02 13.25
C LEU A 111 0.95 0.78 12.91
N SER A 112 0.98 1.53 11.81
CA SER A 112 2.07 2.49 11.51
C SER A 112 2.25 3.51 12.63
N ALA A 113 1.16 4.13 13.09
CA ALA A 113 1.20 5.11 14.16
C ALA A 113 1.73 4.50 15.47
N PHE A 114 1.16 3.37 15.88
CA PHE A 114 1.53 2.69 17.12
C PHE A 114 2.97 2.15 17.08
N GLY A 115 3.35 1.51 15.96
CA GLY A 115 4.68 0.97 15.76
C GLY A 115 5.74 2.06 15.77
N MET A 116 5.52 3.16 15.03
CA MET A 116 6.46 4.27 15.00
C MET A 116 6.55 4.96 16.36
N PHE A 117 5.42 5.14 17.07
CA PHE A 117 5.43 5.66 18.43
C PHE A 117 6.31 4.78 19.35
N LYS A 118 6.13 3.45 19.33
CA LYS A 118 6.91 2.52 20.16
C LYS A 118 8.39 2.49 19.79
N LEU A 119 8.70 2.55 18.50
CA LEU A 119 10.06 2.63 18.00
C LEU A 119 10.75 3.92 18.44
N ALA A 120 10.15 5.08 18.18
CA ALA A 120 10.68 6.37 18.56
C ALA A 120 10.77 6.54 20.09
N GLN A 121 9.79 6.03 20.85
CA GLN A 121 9.81 6.00 22.31
C GLN A 121 11.03 5.22 22.82
N ARG A 122 11.36 4.08 22.21
CA ARG A 122 12.57 3.30 22.58
C ARG A 122 13.86 4.03 22.20
N VAL A 123 13.92 4.64 21.01
CA VAL A 123 15.11 5.32 20.51
C VAL A 123 15.42 6.60 21.30
N PHE A 124 14.41 7.44 21.53
CA PHE A 124 14.59 8.75 22.18
C PHE A 124 14.32 8.76 23.68
N LYS A 125 13.64 7.74 24.22
CA LYS A 125 13.19 7.69 25.62
C LYS A 125 12.34 8.91 26.02
N ASN A 126 11.54 9.40 25.09
CA ASN A 126 10.70 10.59 25.26
C ASN A 126 9.39 10.43 24.49
N ASP A 127 8.26 10.62 25.18
CA ASP A 127 6.93 10.40 24.62
C ASP A 127 6.47 11.51 23.66
N ALA A 128 6.92 12.76 23.87
CA ALA A 128 6.61 13.88 22.99
C ALA A 128 7.33 13.74 21.63
N ALA A 129 8.61 13.36 21.65
CA ALA A 129 9.36 13.05 20.44
C ALA A 129 8.75 11.84 19.70
N ALA A 130 8.29 10.83 20.45
CA ALA A 130 7.62 9.66 19.89
C ALA A 130 6.27 10.01 19.22
N LEU A 131 5.47 10.88 19.84
CA LEU A 131 4.24 11.39 19.25
C LEU A 131 4.51 12.14 17.93
N LEU A 132 5.50 13.04 17.93
CA LEU A 132 5.86 13.79 16.72
C LEU A 132 6.35 12.87 15.60
N ALA A 133 7.20 11.89 15.91
CA ALA A 133 7.66 10.91 14.93
C ALA A 133 6.49 10.08 14.35
N ALA A 134 5.55 9.64 15.19
CA ALA A 134 4.38 8.90 14.74
C ALA A 134 3.48 9.73 13.82
N ALA A 135 3.21 11.00 14.17
CA ALA A 135 2.41 11.89 13.33
C ALA A 135 3.08 12.17 11.98
N LEU A 136 4.38 12.47 11.97
CA LEU A 136 5.14 12.67 10.74
C LEU A 136 5.18 11.42 9.86
N TYR A 137 5.18 10.24 10.45
CA TYR A 137 5.18 8.96 9.73
C TYR A 137 3.83 8.63 9.09
N VAL A 138 2.73 8.82 9.82
CA VAL A 138 1.37 8.62 9.32
C VAL A 138 1.07 9.59 8.18
N TYR A 139 1.38 10.87 8.37
CA TYR A 139 1.13 11.93 7.40
C TYR A 139 2.29 12.16 6.43
N PHE A 140 3.22 11.21 6.32
CA PHE A 140 4.25 11.32 5.31
C PHE A 140 3.60 11.24 3.91
N PRO A 141 3.88 12.17 2.99
CA PRO A 141 3.29 12.18 1.65
C PRO A 141 3.23 10.83 0.94
N ALA A 142 4.35 10.11 0.92
CA ALA A 142 4.46 8.83 0.23
C ALA A 142 3.60 7.74 0.88
N HIS A 143 3.30 7.82 2.18
CA HIS A 143 2.43 6.90 2.89
C HIS A 143 0.96 7.16 2.54
N ILE A 144 0.54 8.44 2.59
CA ILE A 144 -0.80 8.85 2.13
C ILE A 144 -1.02 8.46 0.67
N ALA A 145 -0.03 8.71 -0.19
CA ALA A 145 -0.08 8.36 -1.61
C ALA A 145 -0.06 6.85 -1.86
N ALA A 146 0.63 6.05 -1.05
CA ALA A 146 0.61 4.59 -1.16
C ALA A 146 -0.81 4.04 -1.04
N VAL A 147 -1.60 4.60 -0.12
CA VAL A 147 -3.00 4.22 0.09
C VAL A 147 -3.91 4.89 -0.94
N TYR A 148 -4.03 6.22 -0.91
CA TYR A 148 -5.13 6.93 -1.57
C TYR A 148 -4.89 7.32 -3.01
N VAL A 149 -3.65 7.24 -3.51
CA VAL A 149 -3.33 7.56 -4.91
C VAL A 149 -2.97 6.28 -5.66
N ARG A 150 -2.04 5.49 -5.11
CA ARG A 150 -1.55 4.26 -5.75
C ARG A 150 -2.44 3.06 -5.50
N GLY A 151 -3.10 2.98 -4.34
CA GLY A 151 -3.80 1.75 -3.93
C GLY A 151 -2.85 0.56 -3.82
N ALA A 152 -1.57 0.80 -3.50
CA ALA A 152 -0.55 -0.24 -3.37
C ALA A 152 -0.75 -0.99 -2.05
N PHE A 153 -1.49 -2.09 -2.09
CA PHE A 153 -2.03 -2.73 -0.89
C PHE A 153 -0.92 -3.39 -0.06
N GLY A 154 0.01 -4.09 -0.71
CA GLY A 154 1.18 -4.69 -0.08
C GLY A 154 2.11 -3.63 0.51
N GLU A 155 2.35 -2.53 -0.21
CA GLU A 155 3.17 -1.43 0.29
C GLU A 155 2.56 -0.79 1.54
N ALA A 156 1.25 -0.51 1.54
CA ALA A 156 0.54 0.06 2.70
C ALA A 156 0.68 -0.81 3.95
N ILE A 157 0.63 -2.13 3.80
CA ILE A 157 0.86 -3.06 4.90
C ILE A 157 2.33 -3.04 5.34
N ALA A 158 3.28 -2.94 4.40
CA ALA A 158 4.70 -2.81 4.73
C ALA A 158 4.99 -1.57 5.58
N TRP A 159 4.36 -0.43 5.28
CA TRP A 159 4.39 0.78 6.13
C TRP A 159 3.91 0.53 7.56
N SER A 160 3.00 -0.40 7.78
CA SER A 160 2.55 -0.74 9.14
C SER A 160 3.57 -1.58 9.90
N ILE A 161 4.41 -2.36 9.21
CA ILE A 161 5.31 -3.35 9.81
C ILE A 161 6.73 -2.81 9.99
N PHE A 162 7.21 -1.89 9.14
CA PHE A 162 8.58 -1.35 9.22
C PHE A 162 8.98 -0.93 10.66
N PRO A 163 8.14 -0.18 11.41
CA PRO A 163 8.51 0.23 12.76
C PRO A 163 8.61 -0.94 13.74
N PHE A 164 7.72 -1.93 13.66
CA PHE A 164 7.77 -3.11 14.53
C PHE A 164 8.98 -3.99 14.24
N ALA A 165 9.31 -4.16 12.96
CA ALA A 165 10.48 -4.92 12.53
C ALA A 165 11.77 -4.34 13.12
N LEU A 166 12.00 -3.02 12.98
CA LEU A 166 13.18 -2.40 13.59
C LEU A 166 13.07 -2.37 15.13
N TRP A 167 11.88 -2.10 15.70
CA TRP A 167 11.68 -2.07 17.15
C TRP A 167 12.03 -3.39 17.82
N ALA A 168 11.68 -4.52 17.21
CA ALA A 168 12.04 -5.85 17.68
C ALA A 168 13.55 -6.11 17.45
N ALA A 169 14.10 -5.72 16.30
CA ALA A 169 15.52 -5.90 15.98
C ALA A 169 16.46 -5.13 16.93
N ILE A 170 16.09 -3.94 17.41
CA ILE A 170 16.91 -3.18 18.36
C ILE A 170 16.81 -3.70 19.82
N ALA A 171 15.84 -4.56 20.13
CA ALA A 171 15.66 -5.08 21.48
C ALA A 171 16.78 -6.05 21.90
N PHE A 172 17.53 -6.61 20.94
CA PHE A 172 18.67 -7.49 21.16
C PHE A 172 19.90 -6.71 21.65
N GLY A 173 19.99 -6.46 22.96
CA GLY A 173 21.18 -5.87 23.57
C GLY A 173 20.96 -5.08 24.86
N GLU A 174 19.73 -4.67 25.16
CA GLU A 174 19.46 -3.82 26.33
C GLU A 174 19.49 -4.56 27.68
N LYS A 175 19.37 -5.91 27.70
CA LYS A 175 19.31 -6.72 28.92
C LYS A 175 20.35 -7.84 29.05
N SER A 176 21.24 -7.99 28.06
CA SER A 176 22.37 -8.94 28.09
C SER A 176 23.50 -8.50 29.04
N LYS A 177 23.15 -7.98 30.23
CA LYS A 177 24.07 -7.79 31.36
C LYS A 177 23.91 -8.86 32.44
N ARG A 178 22.94 -9.77 32.31
CA ARG A 178 22.63 -10.81 33.33
C ARG A 178 22.94 -12.25 32.92
N VAL A 179 23.28 -12.52 31.66
CA VAL A 179 23.63 -13.88 31.20
C VAL A 179 25.14 -14.01 31.22
N GLY A 180 25.63 -14.94 32.05
CA GLY A 180 27.06 -15.26 32.16
C GLY A 180 27.67 -15.65 30.82
N ARG A 181 28.98 -15.43 30.71
CA ARG A 181 29.81 -15.56 29.50
C ARG A 181 29.82 -16.99 28.89
N ASP A 182 29.29 -17.98 29.61
CA ASP A 182 29.42 -19.42 29.30
C ASP A 182 28.20 -20.05 28.62
N ALA A 183 27.18 -19.26 28.24
CA ALA A 183 26.01 -19.80 27.53
C ALA A 183 26.37 -20.17 26.08
N ALA A 184 26.37 -21.48 25.81
CA ALA A 184 26.62 -22.10 24.51
C ALA A 184 25.59 -21.62 23.45
N TRP A 185 26.03 -21.55 22.18
CA TRP A 185 25.23 -21.13 21.02
C TRP A 185 23.80 -21.72 20.93
N PRO A 186 23.50 -22.98 21.33
CA PRO A 186 22.14 -23.52 21.31
C PRO A 186 21.18 -22.86 22.32
N GLN A 187 21.67 -22.32 23.43
CA GLN A 187 20.83 -21.73 24.49
C GLN A 187 20.33 -20.31 24.18
N LEU A 188 20.86 -19.68 23.13
CA LEU A 188 20.39 -18.35 22.67
C LEU A 188 19.37 -18.44 21.53
N ILE A 189 19.34 -19.57 20.83
CA ILE A 189 18.36 -19.89 19.78
C ILE A 189 17.17 -20.66 20.36
N THR A 190 17.29 -21.20 21.58
CA THR A 190 16.10 -21.72 22.29
C THR A 190 15.14 -20.58 22.56
N LEU A 191 14.00 -20.63 21.86
CA LEU A 191 12.78 -19.88 22.09
C LEU A 191 12.26 -20.17 23.50
N ASN A 192 12.97 -19.70 24.52
CA ASN A 192 12.46 -19.72 25.87
C ASN A 192 11.42 -18.60 25.97
N LEU A 193 10.19 -18.89 25.54
CA LEU A 193 9.06 -17.96 25.49
C LEU A 193 8.76 -17.33 26.86
N ASN A 194 9.26 -17.94 27.94
CA ASN A 194 9.16 -17.42 29.31
C ASN A 194 10.11 -16.24 29.59
N ARG A 195 11.04 -15.93 28.68
CA ARG A 195 11.91 -14.75 28.77
C ARG A 195 11.51 -13.69 27.75
N ALA A 196 11.53 -12.43 28.18
CA ALA A 196 11.26 -11.28 27.33
C ALA A 196 12.11 -11.23 26.05
N GLU A 197 13.31 -11.82 26.09
CA GLU A 197 14.21 -11.95 24.92
C GLU A 197 13.63 -12.89 23.86
N GLY A 198 13.04 -14.03 24.24
CA GLY A 198 12.39 -14.96 23.32
C GLY A 198 11.19 -14.35 22.60
N VAL A 199 10.39 -13.55 23.31
CA VAL A 199 9.25 -12.83 22.73
C VAL A 199 9.71 -11.82 21.67
N MET A 200 10.81 -11.09 21.91
CA MET A 200 11.36 -10.15 20.93
C MET A 200 11.95 -10.87 19.71
N THR A 201 12.58 -12.04 19.90
CA THR A 201 13.00 -12.92 18.80
C THR A 201 11.82 -13.32 17.93
N CYS A 202 10.75 -13.85 18.52
CA CYS A 202 9.52 -14.17 17.80
C CYS A 202 8.97 -12.96 17.05
N ALA A 203 8.86 -11.81 17.74
CA ALA A 203 8.32 -10.59 17.14
C ALA A 203 9.13 -10.14 15.92
N CYS A 204 10.46 -10.23 15.97
CA CYS A 204 11.33 -9.88 14.85
C CYS A 204 11.17 -10.85 13.68
N VAL A 205 11.18 -12.17 13.94
CA VAL A 205 10.95 -13.20 12.91
C VAL A 205 9.59 -13.00 12.24
N VAL A 206 8.54 -12.82 13.04
CA VAL A 206 7.16 -12.61 12.55
C VAL A 206 7.06 -11.30 11.76
N ALA A 207 7.68 -10.21 12.20
CA ALA A 207 7.63 -8.95 11.48
C ALA A 207 8.32 -9.03 10.11
N PHE A 208 9.50 -9.66 10.00
CA PHE A 208 10.16 -9.83 8.70
C PHE A 208 9.47 -10.86 7.80
N ALA A 209 8.89 -11.93 8.37
CA ALA A 209 8.04 -12.85 7.61
C ALA A 209 6.79 -12.15 7.08
N ALA A 210 6.14 -11.32 7.90
CA ALA A 210 4.99 -10.50 7.50
C ALA A 210 5.36 -9.47 6.42
N LEU A 211 6.53 -8.83 6.52
CA LEU A 211 7.03 -7.95 5.45
C LEU A 211 7.23 -8.71 4.14
N MET A 212 7.82 -9.91 4.18
CA MET A 212 7.97 -10.75 2.99
C MET A 212 6.62 -11.14 2.38
N LEU A 213 5.60 -11.41 3.21
CA LEU A 213 4.25 -11.72 2.76
C LEU A 213 3.44 -10.48 2.34
N ALA A 214 3.91 -9.27 2.67
CA ALA A 214 3.29 -8.02 2.24
C ALA A 214 3.90 -7.53 0.93
N GLN A 215 5.24 -7.47 0.86
CA GLN A 215 6.00 -7.09 -0.33
C GLN A 215 7.48 -7.50 -0.19
N VAL A 216 7.89 -8.55 -0.91
CA VAL A 216 9.20 -9.21 -0.79
C VAL A 216 10.36 -8.23 -0.99
N GLY A 217 10.34 -7.44 -2.06
CA GLY A 217 11.45 -6.55 -2.37
C GLY A 217 11.66 -5.44 -1.34
N LEU A 218 10.59 -4.83 -0.82
CA LEU A 218 10.70 -3.87 0.28
C LEU A 218 11.19 -4.53 1.56
N ALA A 219 10.81 -5.78 1.84
CA ALA A 219 11.29 -6.52 3.01
C ALA A 219 12.82 -6.69 2.98
N ILE A 220 13.38 -7.08 1.84
CA ILE A 220 14.82 -7.28 1.66
C ILE A 220 15.56 -5.94 1.79
N LEU A 221 15.10 -4.90 1.10
CA LEU A 221 15.72 -3.57 1.17
C LEU A 221 15.64 -2.98 2.58
N PHE A 222 14.52 -3.17 3.28
CA PHE A 222 14.36 -2.72 4.66
C PHE A 222 15.23 -3.52 5.64
N ALA A 223 15.45 -4.82 5.42
CA ALA A 223 16.39 -5.61 6.19
C ALA A 223 17.82 -5.05 6.09
N ILE A 224 18.26 -4.65 4.89
CA ILE A 224 19.55 -3.99 4.68
C ILE A 224 19.60 -2.66 5.45
N LEU A 225 18.55 -1.84 5.37
CA LEU A 225 18.46 -0.59 6.13
C LEU A 225 18.54 -0.81 7.64
N CYS A 226 17.85 -1.82 8.17
CA CYS A 226 17.92 -2.20 9.58
C CYS A 226 19.34 -2.63 9.99
N MET A 227 20.02 -3.40 9.15
CA MET A 227 21.41 -3.79 9.40
C MET A 227 22.36 -2.59 9.42
N LEU A 228 22.17 -1.62 8.51
CA LEU A 228 22.91 -0.36 8.51
C LEU A 228 22.63 0.47 9.78
N TRP A 229 21.36 0.58 10.18
CA TRP A 229 20.98 1.23 11.44
C TRP A 229 21.70 0.60 12.63
N LEU A 230 21.61 -0.73 12.76
CA LEU A 230 22.23 -1.49 13.86
C LEU A 230 23.75 -1.38 13.86
N TRP A 231 24.38 -1.26 12.69
CA TRP A 231 25.83 -1.11 12.56
C TRP A 231 26.30 0.29 12.97
N VAL A 232 25.67 1.35 12.44
CA VAL A 232 26.08 2.75 12.67
C VAL A 232 25.70 3.24 14.07
N LEU A 233 24.49 2.92 14.52
CA LEU A 233 23.95 3.44 15.79
C LEU A 233 24.22 2.51 16.98
N ARG A 234 25.07 1.51 16.78
CA ARG A 234 25.55 0.63 17.84
C ARG A 234 26.13 1.46 18.98
N THR A 235 25.73 1.17 20.22
CA THR A 235 26.49 1.67 21.36
C THR A 235 27.83 0.95 21.42
N PRO A 236 28.95 1.63 21.75
CA PRO A 236 30.27 0.99 21.78
C PRO A 236 30.36 -0.23 22.72
N HIS A 237 29.41 -0.37 23.65
CA HIS A 237 29.27 -1.52 24.55
C HIS A 237 28.39 -2.66 24.01
N LEU A 238 27.66 -2.50 22.90
CA LEU A 238 26.98 -3.63 22.26
C LEU A 238 28.05 -4.61 21.80
N GLU A 239 27.92 -5.90 22.09
CA GLU A 239 28.90 -6.91 21.68
C GLU A 239 28.77 -7.25 20.19
N ARG A 240 29.86 -7.69 19.52
CA ARG A 240 29.80 -8.10 18.11
C ARG A 240 28.78 -9.24 17.90
N ARG A 241 28.53 -10.00 18.98
CA ARG A 241 27.53 -11.05 19.10
C ARG A 241 26.10 -10.55 18.86
N THR A 242 25.68 -9.43 19.44
CA THR A 242 24.28 -8.97 19.34
C THR A 242 23.94 -8.50 17.92
N PHE A 243 24.91 -7.94 17.20
CA PHE A 243 24.77 -7.62 15.78
C PHE A 243 24.52 -8.87 14.92
N PHE A 244 25.35 -9.91 15.08
CA PHE A 244 25.17 -11.17 14.34
C PHE A 244 23.90 -11.93 14.74
N GLN A 245 23.48 -11.84 16.00
CA GLN A 245 22.19 -12.38 16.44
C GLN A 245 21.03 -11.68 15.75
N SER A 246 21.04 -10.34 15.70
CA SER A 246 20.01 -9.57 14.99
C SER A 246 19.98 -9.95 13.50
N ALA A 247 21.15 -10.05 12.87
CA ALA A 247 21.26 -10.51 11.47
C ALA A 247 20.64 -11.89 11.27
N LEU A 248 20.97 -12.86 12.13
CA LEU A 248 20.43 -14.22 12.05
C LEU A 248 18.91 -14.24 12.21
N VAL A 249 18.36 -13.49 13.16
CA VAL A 249 16.91 -13.43 13.42
C VAL A 249 16.17 -12.78 12.25
N ILE A 250 16.73 -11.72 11.66
CA ILE A 250 16.18 -11.11 10.44
C ILE A 250 16.19 -12.13 9.28
N LEU A 251 17.30 -12.85 9.08
CA LEU A 251 17.40 -13.90 8.05
C LEU A 251 16.41 -15.04 8.29
N MET A 252 16.16 -15.43 9.54
CA MET A 252 15.13 -16.41 9.89
C MET A 252 13.73 -15.91 9.53
N GLY A 253 13.42 -14.63 9.77
CA GLY A 253 12.15 -14.02 9.37
C GLY A 253 11.97 -13.98 7.85
N LEU A 254 13.01 -13.56 7.12
CA LEU A 254 13.01 -13.58 5.65
C LEU A 254 12.84 -15.02 5.11
N GLY A 255 13.56 -15.98 5.69
CA GLY A 255 13.48 -17.40 5.34
C GLY A 255 12.09 -18.00 5.61
N LEU A 256 11.46 -17.67 6.75
CA LEU A 256 10.09 -18.09 7.04
C LEU A 256 9.09 -17.50 6.04
N GLY A 257 9.20 -16.20 5.74
CA GLY A 257 8.35 -15.54 4.75
C GLY A 257 8.50 -16.12 3.34
N PHE A 258 9.71 -16.53 2.96
CA PHE A 258 9.97 -17.24 1.71
C PHE A 258 9.32 -18.64 1.72
N LEU A 259 9.50 -19.42 2.80
CA LEU A 259 8.93 -20.77 2.91
C LEU A 259 7.40 -20.78 2.83
N LEU A 260 6.74 -19.77 3.40
CA LEU A 260 5.28 -19.64 3.35
C LEU A 260 4.76 -19.33 1.94
N GLN A 261 5.58 -18.75 1.06
CA GLN A 261 5.23 -18.44 -0.33
C GLN A 261 5.76 -19.48 -1.32
N LEU A 262 6.52 -20.47 -0.85
CA LEU A 262 7.12 -21.48 -1.71
C LEU A 262 6.08 -22.29 -2.52
N PRO A 263 4.91 -22.71 -1.97
CA PRO A 263 3.90 -23.41 -2.76
C PRO A 263 3.37 -22.57 -3.93
N ALA A 264 3.05 -21.30 -3.68
CA ALA A 264 2.62 -20.34 -4.68
C ALA A 264 3.70 -20.11 -5.76
N LEU A 265 4.96 -19.94 -5.35
CA LEU A 265 6.08 -19.76 -6.26
C LEU A 265 6.28 -20.96 -7.20
N LEU A 266 6.14 -22.18 -6.66
CA LEU A 266 6.25 -23.41 -7.45
C LEU A 266 5.09 -23.56 -8.46
N GLN A 267 3.90 -23.06 -8.13
CA GLN A 267 2.76 -23.07 -9.05
C GLN A 267 2.91 -22.06 -10.19
N GLN A 268 3.52 -20.90 -9.92
CA GLN A 268 3.69 -19.78 -10.87
C GLN A 268 5.02 -19.82 -11.65
N GLY A 269 5.84 -20.87 -11.49
CA GLY A 269 7.23 -20.91 -11.98
C GLY A 269 7.45 -20.70 -13.49
N ASN A 270 6.39 -20.77 -14.30
CA ASN A 270 6.43 -20.59 -15.76
C ASN A 270 5.90 -19.23 -16.25
N THR A 271 5.39 -18.36 -15.37
CA THR A 271 4.67 -17.11 -15.72
C THR A 271 5.38 -15.84 -15.23
N ILE A 272 6.68 -15.91 -14.94
CA ILE A 272 7.46 -14.77 -14.43
C ILE A 272 7.55 -13.68 -15.50
N SER A 273 6.98 -12.51 -15.22
CA SER A 273 7.13 -11.34 -16.09
C SER A 273 8.52 -10.72 -15.94
N SER A 274 9.28 -10.64 -17.03
CA SER A 274 10.63 -10.05 -17.03
C SER A 274 10.64 -8.52 -17.14
N ASP A 275 9.51 -7.88 -17.48
CA ASP A 275 9.47 -6.49 -17.95
C ASP A 275 8.59 -5.55 -17.09
N ALA A 276 8.44 -5.88 -15.80
CA ALA A 276 7.57 -5.12 -14.89
C ALA A 276 8.22 -3.87 -14.25
N PHE A 277 9.54 -3.68 -14.39
CA PHE A 277 10.22 -2.50 -13.83
C PHE A 277 9.96 -1.26 -14.69
N VAL A 278 9.46 -0.19 -14.09
CA VAL A 278 9.25 1.09 -14.76
C VAL A 278 10.33 2.06 -14.28
N PRO A 279 11.25 2.51 -15.14
CA PRO A 279 12.35 3.42 -14.78
C PRO A 279 11.86 4.88 -14.60
N ALA A 280 10.82 5.07 -13.80
CA ALA A 280 10.26 6.38 -13.44
C ALA A 280 11.16 7.08 -12.39
N PHE A 281 12.34 7.52 -12.83
CA PHE A 281 13.29 8.26 -12.00
C PHE A 281 12.74 9.65 -11.65
N VAL A 282 13.16 10.16 -10.49
CA VAL A 282 12.66 11.40 -9.90
C VAL A 282 13.71 12.50 -10.01
N TYR A 283 13.29 13.67 -10.50
CA TYR A 283 14.16 14.83 -10.59
C TYR A 283 14.23 15.59 -9.25
N PRO A 284 15.38 16.22 -8.89
CA PRO A 284 15.58 16.82 -7.57
C PRO A 284 14.49 17.78 -7.10
N PHE A 285 13.94 18.60 -8.00
CA PHE A 285 12.89 19.57 -7.66
C PHE A 285 11.53 18.91 -7.37
N GLN A 286 11.25 17.72 -7.92
CA GLN A 286 9.99 17.01 -7.68
C GLN A 286 9.87 16.53 -6.23
N PHE A 287 10.99 16.24 -5.55
CA PHE A 287 10.99 15.97 -4.11
C PHE A 287 10.52 17.16 -3.28
N LEU A 288 10.74 18.38 -3.80
CA LEU A 288 10.44 19.65 -3.14
C LEU A 288 9.18 20.33 -3.70
N SER A 289 8.40 19.62 -4.51
CA SER A 289 7.19 20.18 -5.12
C SER A 289 6.22 20.71 -4.07
N ALA A 290 5.55 21.82 -4.38
CA ALA A 290 4.55 22.44 -3.50
C ALA A 290 3.30 21.55 -3.35
N SER A 291 3.00 20.80 -4.41
CA SER A 291 1.88 19.89 -4.49
C SER A 291 2.22 18.66 -5.31
N TRP A 292 1.40 17.61 -5.17
CA TRP A 292 1.38 16.50 -6.11
C TRP A 292 -0.03 16.25 -6.63
N GLY A 293 -0.12 15.63 -7.80
CA GLY A 293 -1.36 15.18 -8.42
C GLY A 293 -1.47 13.66 -8.42
N THR A 294 -2.26 13.15 -9.37
CA THR A 294 -2.55 11.73 -9.56
C THR A 294 -1.99 11.21 -10.89
N ASP A 295 -0.94 11.83 -11.41
CA ASP A 295 -0.33 11.40 -12.66
C ASP A 295 0.39 10.06 -12.47
N LEU A 296 0.28 9.19 -13.47
CA LEU A 296 1.05 7.94 -13.48
C LEU A 296 2.56 8.25 -13.57
N PRO A 297 3.40 7.62 -12.74
CA PRO A 297 4.85 7.76 -12.82
C PRO A 297 5.40 7.30 -14.18
N ARG A 298 5.94 8.23 -14.98
CA ARG A 298 6.55 7.95 -16.29
C ARG A 298 8.05 8.27 -16.32
N GLY A 299 8.56 8.96 -15.30
CA GLY A 299 9.96 9.39 -15.23
C GLY A 299 10.23 10.65 -16.03
N THR A 300 9.20 11.47 -16.27
CA THR A 300 9.35 12.73 -17.00
C THR A 300 9.39 13.93 -16.05
N PHE A 301 9.99 15.02 -16.53
CA PHE A 301 10.10 16.27 -15.78
C PHE A 301 8.72 16.88 -15.47
N LEU A 302 7.71 16.61 -16.29
CA LEU A 302 6.37 17.17 -16.16
C LEU A 302 5.42 16.29 -15.33
N ASP A 303 5.85 15.10 -14.92
CA ASP A 303 5.01 14.20 -14.13
C ASP A 303 4.66 14.86 -12.79
N ASN A 304 3.36 15.00 -12.51
CA ASN A 304 2.85 15.47 -11.24
C ASN A 304 2.51 14.31 -10.29
N ALA A 305 3.35 13.28 -10.24
CA ALA A 305 3.19 12.12 -9.35
C ALA A 305 3.64 12.46 -7.90
N PRO A 306 3.18 11.70 -6.88
CA PRO A 306 3.44 11.99 -5.46
C PRO A 306 4.86 11.66 -5.00
N TYR A 307 5.85 12.43 -5.45
CA TYR A 307 7.26 12.27 -5.11
C TYR A 307 7.74 13.12 -3.91
N GLN A 308 6.87 13.98 -3.38
CA GLN A 308 7.26 14.97 -2.39
C GLN A 308 7.72 14.32 -1.07
N ILE A 309 8.79 14.85 -0.45
CA ILE A 309 9.29 14.38 0.86
C ILE A 309 8.58 15.04 2.07
N GLY A 310 7.66 15.97 1.79
CA GLY A 310 6.82 16.66 2.78
C GLY A 310 7.51 17.86 3.45
N PHE A 311 6.90 19.04 3.35
CA PHE A 311 7.43 20.27 3.95
C PHE A 311 7.51 20.21 5.47
N ALA A 312 6.57 19.51 6.12
CA ALA A 312 6.60 19.36 7.58
C ALA A 312 7.85 18.58 8.03
N ALA A 313 8.10 17.40 7.45
CA ALA A 313 9.27 16.58 7.79
C ALA A 313 10.58 17.30 7.43
N LEU A 314 10.66 17.89 6.24
CA LEU A 314 11.84 18.62 5.79
C LEU A 314 12.11 19.87 6.64
N GLY A 315 11.10 20.72 6.84
CA GLY A 315 11.23 21.97 7.60
C GLY A 315 11.61 21.74 9.05
N LEU A 316 11.00 20.75 9.71
CA LEU A 316 11.36 20.36 11.07
C LEU A 316 12.75 19.73 11.16
N THR A 317 13.18 18.99 10.13
CA THR A 317 14.56 18.47 10.05
C THR A 317 15.57 19.62 9.91
N ILE A 318 15.30 20.61 9.06
CA ILE A 318 16.16 21.80 8.91
C ILE A 318 16.25 22.57 10.23
N LEU A 319 15.12 22.74 10.93
CA LEU A 319 15.10 23.39 12.24
C LEU A 319 15.90 22.60 13.29
N ALA A 320 15.78 21.28 13.32
CA ALA A 320 16.56 20.41 14.20
C ALA A 320 18.07 20.57 13.93
N VAL A 321 18.50 20.56 12.66
CA VAL A 321 19.90 20.78 12.27
C VAL A 321 20.38 22.16 12.73
N ALA A 322 19.61 23.23 12.48
CA ALA A 322 19.98 24.58 12.86
C ALA A 322 20.20 24.73 14.38
N LEU A 323 19.35 24.10 15.20
CA LEU A 323 19.51 24.11 16.65
C LEU A 323 20.72 23.31 17.12
N VAL A 324 20.95 22.13 16.55
CA VAL A 324 22.13 21.31 16.86
C VAL A 324 23.42 22.04 16.52
N LEU A 325 23.47 22.77 15.40
CA LEU A 325 24.63 23.59 15.02
C LEU A 325 24.83 24.80 15.97
N ARG A 326 23.74 25.39 16.47
CA ARG A 326 23.78 26.55 17.37
C ARG A 326 24.20 26.19 18.80
N GLN A 327 23.76 25.06 19.34
CA GLN A 327 23.94 24.72 20.75
C GLN A 327 25.33 24.14 21.09
N GLY A 328 26.13 23.75 20.10
CA GLY A 328 27.49 23.24 20.34
C GLY A 328 27.56 21.82 20.96
N SER A 329 28.78 21.29 21.04
CA SER A 329 29.17 19.88 21.19
C SER A 329 28.69 19.12 22.45
N VAL A 330 27.39 18.85 22.59
CA VAL A 330 26.93 17.74 23.45
C VAL A 330 26.56 16.55 22.57
N GLU A 331 27.37 15.49 22.64
CA GLU A 331 27.14 14.25 21.91
C GLU A 331 25.97 13.47 22.54
N ASN A 332 24.74 13.77 22.12
CA ASN A 332 23.56 13.01 22.52
C ASN A 332 23.26 11.92 21.49
N SER A 333 22.78 10.76 21.95
CA SER A 333 22.28 9.65 21.10
C SER A 333 21.33 10.11 20.00
N ALA A 334 20.45 11.08 20.30
CA ALA A 334 19.54 11.70 19.35
C ALA A 334 20.25 12.37 18.15
N ARG A 335 21.43 12.97 18.36
CA ARG A 335 22.21 13.62 17.29
C ARG A 335 22.76 12.59 16.30
N ARG A 336 23.19 11.42 16.79
CA ARG A 336 23.67 10.33 15.92
C ARG A 336 22.52 9.76 15.07
N VAL A 337 21.36 9.54 15.69
CA VAL A 337 20.14 9.11 14.99
C VAL A 337 19.74 10.13 13.93
N MET A 338 19.73 11.43 14.27
CA MET A 338 19.39 12.50 13.34
C MET A 338 20.31 12.50 12.11
N TRP A 339 21.64 12.46 12.30
CA TRP A 339 22.57 12.46 11.18
C TRP A 339 22.51 11.18 10.35
N PHE A 340 22.36 10.01 10.97
CA PHE A 340 22.12 8.76 10.25
C PHE A 340 20.87 8.88 9.37
N ALA A 341 19.76 9.33 9.94
CA ALA A 341 18.50 9.49 9.22
C ALA A 341 18.61 10.47 8.05
N ILE A 342 19.29 11.61 8.22
CA ILE A 342 19.51 12.60 7.16
C ILE A 342 20.39 11.99 6.05
N ILE A 343 21.54 11.43 6.40
CA ILE A 343 22.50 10.90 5.41
C ILE A 343 21.88 9.74 4.64
N ALA A 344 21.24 8.79 5.33
CA ALA A 344 20.57 7.67 4.69
C ALA A 344 19.42 8.14 3.78
N SER A 345 18.64 9.15 4.21
CA SER A 345 17.60 9.75 3.36
C SER A 345 18.19 10.39 2.10
N VAL A 346 19.29 11.14 2.21
CA VAL A 346 19.97 11.74 1.04
C VAL A 346 20.45 10.67 0.07
N VAL A 347 21.05 9.58 0.57
CA VAL A 347 21.48 8.45 -0.27
C VAL A 347 20.29 7.83 -1.01
N LEU A 348 19.18 7.59 -0.30
CA LEU A 348 17.96 7.04 -0.91
C LEU A 348 17.37 7.97 -1.97
N LEU A 349 17.35 9.29 -1.74
CA LEU A 349 16.89 10.27 -2.73
C LEU A 349 17.78 10.26 -3.98
N VAL A 350 19.11 10.18 -3.81
CA VAL A 350 20.04 10.06 -4.96
C VAL A 350 19.80 8.76 -5.73
N LEU A 351 19.50 7.65 -5.04
CA LEU A 351 19.16 6.38 -5.70
C LEU A 351 17.89 6.46 -6.55
N MET A 352 16.96 7.39 -6.26
CA MET A 352 15.76 7.59 -7.07
C MET A 352 16.00 8.49 -8.30
N MET A 353 17.15 9.15 -8.40
CA MET A 353 17.44 10.10 -9.48
C MET A 353 18.00 9.39 -10.72
N PRO A 354 17.88 10.00 -11.93
CA PRO A 354 18.43 9.43 -13.15
C PRO A 354 19.93 9.09 -13.10
N ILE A 355 20.71 9.82 -12.29
CA ILE A 355 22.14 9.57 -12.08
C ILE A 355 22.44 8.18 -11.51
N ALA A 356 21.48 7.58 -10.80
CA ALA A 356 21.62 6.25 -10.21
C ALA A 356 21.19 5.11 -11.15
N ALA A 357 20.70 5.41 -12.38
CA ALA A 357 20.23 4.40 -13.32
C ALA A 357 21.20 3.22 -13.55
N PRO A 358 22.53 3.41 -13.61
CA PRO A 358 23.46 2.27 -13.73
C PRO A 358 23.38 1.27 -12.57
N LEU A 359 23.11 1.72 -11.35
CA LEU A 359 22.95 0.85 -10.18
C LEU A 359 21.65 0.04 -10.25
N TRP A 360 20.60 0.62 -10.85
CA TRP A 360 19.34 -0.08 -11.10
C TRP A 360 19.50 -1.21 -12.10
N ASN A 361 20.23 -0.97 -13.18
CA ASN A 361 20.55 -1.98 -14.18
C ASN A 361 21.47 -3.09 -13.64
N LEU A 362 22.20 -2.84 -12.56
CA LEU A 362 23.04 -3.83 -11.90
C LEU A 362 22.24 -4.84 -11.05
N GLY A 363 20.99 -4.54 -10.72
CA GLY A 363 20.10 -5.47 -10.01
C GLY A 363 19.12 -4.85 -9.02
N LEU A 364 19.17 -3.54 -8.73
CA LEU A 364 18.15 -2.94 -7.84
C LEU A 364 16.76 -2.96 -8.47
N ASN A 365 16.68 -2.96 -9.80
CA ASN A 365 15.44 -3.11 -10.54
C ASN A 365 14.69 -4.41 -10.22
N LEU A 366 15.34 -5.43 -9.65
CA LEU A 366 14.69 -6.69 -9.28
C LEU A 366 13.74 -6.55 -8.09
N PHE A 367 13.96 -5.58 -7.19
CA PHE A 367 13.25 -5.55 -5.91
C PHE A 367 11.97 -4.72 -5.93
N VAL A 368 11.93 -3.63 -6.67
CA VAL A 368 10.77 -2.71 -6.66
C VAL A 368 10.33 -2.38 -8.07
N GLN A 369 9.05 -2.08 -8.24
CA GLN A 369 8.45 -1.72 -9.53
C GLN A 369 8.93 -0.34 -9.99
N TYR A 370 9.08 0.59 -9.04
CA TYR A 370 9.50 1.96 -9.32
C TYR A 370 10.61 2.43 -8.37
N PRO A 371 11.58 3.25 -8.85
CA PRO A 371 12.61 3.82 -7.99
C PRO A 371 12.08 4.61 -6.79
N PHE A 372 11.01 5.39 -6.99
CA PHE A 372 10.42 6.23 -5.95
C PHE A 372 9.83 5.44 -4.76
N GLN A 373 9.63 4.12 -4.86
CA GLN A 373 9.16 3.31 -3.72
C GLN A 373 10.16 3.35 -2.54
N LEU A 374 11.42 3.72 -2.79
CA LEU A 374 12.39 4.02 -1.73
C LEU A 374 11.95 5.21 -0.83
N LEU A 375 10.92 5.99 -1.21
CA LEU A 375 10.34 7.05 -0.38
C LEU A 375 9.69 6.46 0.87
N ALA A 376 9.34 5.17 0.86
CA ALA A 376 8.94 4.44 2.05
C ALA A 376 10.02 4.50 3.15
N PHE A 377 11.28 4.38 2.76
CA PHE A 377 12.41 4.43 3.69
C PHE A 377 12.79 5.87 4.06
N VAL A 378 12.67 6.83 3.14
CA VAL A 378 12.83 8.25 3.47
C VAL A 378 11.78 8.69 4.48
N GLY A 379 10.52 8.31 4.27
CA GLY A 379 9.41 8.58 5.18
C GLY A 379 9.51 7.83 6.50
N PHE A 380 10.20 6.70 6.55
CA PHE A 380 10.57 6.03 7.79
C PHE A 380 11.67 6.75 8.57
N LEU A 381 12.69 7.30 7.88
CA LEU A 381 13.88 7.88 8.51
C LEU A 381 13.69 9.35 8.92
N LEU A 382 13.13 10.20 8.06
CA LEU A 382 12.98 11.63 8.32
C LEU A 382 12.19 11.97 9.59
N PRO A 383 11.15 11.22 10.00
CA PRO A 383 10.50 11.43 11.30
C PRO A 383 11.45 11.39 12.49
N PHE A 384 12.51 10.57 12.46
CA PHE A 384 13.53 10.57 13.52
C PHE A 384 14.37 11.85 13.49
N ALA A 385 14.76 12.31 12.31
CA ALA A 385 15.54 13.54 12.17
C ALA A 385 14.74 14.75 12.68
N ALA A 386 13.49 14.88 12.25
CA ALA A 386 12.58 15.92 12.70
C ALA A 386 12.23 15.81 14.20
N ALA A 387 11.94 14.62 14.72
CA ALA A 387 11.58 14.44 16.12
C ALA A 387 12.75 14.70 17.09
N SER A 388 13.99 14.62 16.62
CA SER A 388 15.17 14.98 17.42
C SER A 388 15.12 16.44 17.92
N LEU A 389 14.37 17.31 17.23
CA LEU A 389 14.06 18.69 17.64
C LEU A 389 13.57 18.78 19.09
N VAL A 390 12.65 17.88 19.47
CA VAL A 390 12.01 17.84 20.80
C VAL A 390 12.99 17.42 21.90
N ILE A 391 14.05 16.69 21.51
CA ILE A 391 15.13 16.28 22.41
C ILE A 391 16.19 17.37 22.55
N THR A 392 16.46 18.10 21.47
CA THR A 392 17.46 19.17 21.45
C THR A 392 17.02 20.39 22.26
N ASP A 393 15.72 20.68 22.33
CA ASP A 393 15.23 21.83 23.09
C ASP A 393 13.89 21.50 23.78
N SER A 394 13.89 21.59 25.11
CA SER A 394 12.74 21.22 25.94
C SER A 394 11.52 22.10 25.75
N ARG A 395 11.66 23.30 25.16
CA ARG A 395 10.51 24.18 24.85
C ARG A 395 9.53 23.51 23.89
N PHE A 396 10.01 22.67 22.98
CA PHE A 396 9.16 21.90 22.05
C PHE A 396 8.34 20.79 22.74
N GLN A 397 8.54 20.56 24.04
CA GLN A 397 7.71 19.65 24.84
C GLN A 397 6.51 20.38 25.49
N GLU A 398 6.48 21.71 25.47
CA GLU A 398 5.34 22.48 25.95
C GLU A 398 4.10 22.21 25.08
N ILE A 399 2.95 22.03 25.72
CA ILE A 399 1.71 21.57 25.07
C ILE A 399 1.35 22.39 23.81
N PRO A 400 1.37 23.75 23.82
CA PRO A 400 0.98 24.52 22.64
C PRO A 400 1.92 24.28 21.46
N LEU A 401 3.23 24.21 21.72
CA LEU A 401 4.23 24.05 20.68
C LEU A 401 4.26 22.62 20.16
N LEU A 402 4.14 21.62 21.05
CA LEU A 402 4.03 20.23 20.65
C LEU A 402 2.75 19.97 19.83
N ALA A 403 1.62 20.55 20.24
CA ALA A 403 0.38 20.47 19.47
C ALA A 403 0.57 21.06 18.06
N ALA A 404 1.19 22.23 17.94
CA ALA A 404 1.50 22.81 16.63
C ALA A 404 2.39 21.89 15.79
N LEU A 405 3.47 21.34 16.36
CA LEU A 405 4.39 20.43 15.65
C LEU A 405 3.70 19.17 15.13
N VAL A 406 2.74 18.65 15.88
CA VAL A 406 2.02 17.41 15.56
C VAL A 406 0.86 17.64 14.59
N ILE A 407 0.25 18.83 14.62
CA ILE A 407 -0.87 19.22 13.75
C ILE A 407 -0.40 19.70 12.36
N VAL A 408 0.78 20.32 12.26
CA VAL A 408 1.33 20.80 10.98
C VAL A 408 1.44 19.70 9.91
N PRO A 409 1.95 18.48 10.19
CA PRO A 409 1.98 17.38 9.24
C PRO A 409 0.58 17.01 8.70
N LEU A 410 -0.43 16.98 9.57
CA LEU A 410 -1.82 16.71 9.19
C LEU A 410 -2.32 17.78 8.20
N PHE A 411 -2.16 19.07 8.53
CA PHE A 411 -2.59 20.14 7.61
C PHE A 411 -1.84 20.15 6.30
N ALA A 412 -0.55 19.80 6.31
CA ALA A 412 0.28 19.75 5.11
C ALA A 412 -0.23 18.72 4.09
N VAL A 413 -0.92 17.67 4.54
CA VAL A 413 -1.48 16.63 3.66
C VAL A 413 -3.00 16.58 3.59
N TYR A 414 -3.69 17.44 4.35
CA TYR A 414 -5.16 17.47 4.40
C TYR A 414 -5.84 17.56 3.01
N PRO A 415 -5.35 18.36 2.05
CA PRO A 415 -5.92 18.38 0.69
C PRO A 415 -5.88 17.03 -0.05
N TYR A 416 -4.97 16.13 0.34
CA TYR A 416 -4.79 14.80 -0.26
C TYR A 416 -5.54 13.70 0.50
N LEU A 417 -6.23 14.04 1.59
CA LEU A 417 -7.14 13.14 2.31
C LEU A 417 -8.58 13.24 1.78
N ALA A 418 -8.74 13.65 0.52
CA ALA A 418 -10.01 13.71 -0.18
C ALA A 418 -9.88 13.01 -1.54
N PRO A 419 -9.64 11.69 -1.58
CA PRO A 419 -9.59 10.96 -2.83
C PRO A 419 -10.96 10.97 -3.52
N GLU A 420 -10.96 10.78 -4.83
CA GLU A 420 -12.20 10.58 -5.58
C GLU A 420 -12.77 9.19 -5.28
N PHE A 421 -14.10 9.08 -5.17
CA PHE A 421 -14.79 7.83 -4.85
C PHE A 421 -15.70 7.35 -5.98
N THR A 422 -15.96 6.05 -5.99
CA THR A 422 -16.94 5.37 -6.84
C THR A 422 -17.94 4.62 -6.00
N ASP A 423 -19.22 4.69 -6.38
CA ASP A 423 -20.30 4.02 -5.65
C ASP A 423 -20.43 2.52 -5.99
N PHE A 424 -19.64 2.02 -6.94
CA PHE A 424 -19.63 0.61 -7.32
C PHE A 424 -19.11 -0.28 -6.16
N ALA A 425 -19.83 -1.35 -5.87
CA ALA A 425 -19.50 -2.28 -4.78
C ALA A 425 -19.55 -3.72 -5.30
N PRO A 426 -18.41 -4.26 -5.78
CA PRO A 426 -18.40 -5.60 -6.35
C PRO A 426 -18.68 -6.66 -5.29
N THR A 427 -19.56 -7.59 -5.64
CA THR A 427 -19.96 -8.75 -4.82
C THR A 427 -19.69 -10.09 -5.49
N ARG A 428 -19.35 -10.05 -6.78
CA ARG A 428 -19.10 -11.21 -7.64
C ARG A 428 -17.82 -10.98 -8.46
N PRO A 429 -17.22 -12.04 -9.03
CA PRO A 429 -16.13 -11.90 -9.97
C PRO A 429 -16.49 -10.94 -11.12
N ALA A 430 -15.47 -10.32 -11.74
CA ALA A 430 -15.67 -9.48 -12.92
C ALA A 430 -16.30 -10.30 -14.06
N LEU A 431 -17.09 -9.66 -14.91
CA LEU A 431 -17.79 -10.35 -16.01
C LEU A 431 -16.81 -10.87 -17.06
N ALA A 432 -15.80 -10.06 -17.42
CA ALA A 432 -14.69 -10.49 -18.27
C ALA A 432 -13.50 -9.54 -18.18
N ARG A 433 -12.33 -10.06 -18.58
CA ARG A 433 -11.10 -9.29 -18.84
C ARG A 433 -10.69 -9.48 -20.29
N PHE A 434 -10.58 -8.38 -21.01
CA PHE A 434 -10.31 -8.35 -22.44
C PHE A 434 -8.83 -8.10 -22.72
N ASN A 435 -8.34 -8.73 -23.78
CA ASN A 435 -7.04 -8.50 -24.41
C ASN A 435 -5.86 -8.49 -23.41
N ASN A 436 -5.56 -9.64 -22.80
CA ASN A 436 -4.44 -9.81 -21.85
C ASN A 436 -4.48 -8.84 -20.65
N ASP A 437 -5.66 -8.67 -20.06
CA ASP A 437 -5.90 -7.79 -18.91
C ASP A 437 -5.59 -6.33 -19.21
N GLU A 438 -6.07 -5.81 -20.34
CA GLU A 438 -6.04 -4.37 -20.62
C GLU A 438 -7.29 -3.68 -20.06
N LEU A 439 -8.47 -4.21 -20.37
CA LEU A 439 -9.76 -3.71 -19.88
C LEU A 439 -10.53 -4.82 -19.18
N ALA A 440 -11.20 -4.49 -18.08
CA ALA A 440 -12.11 -5.38 -17.38
C ALA A 440 -13.52 -4.81 -17.42
N LEU A 441 -14.49 -5.63 -17.84
CA LEU A 441 -15.89 -5.36 -17.60
C LEU A 441 -16.23 -5.89 -16.21
N LEU A 442 -16.46 -4.96 -15.28
CA LEU A 442 -16.69 -5.26 -13.88
C LEU A 442 -18.13 -5.71 -13.63
N ASP A 443 -19.08 -5.01 -14.25
CA ASP A 443 -20.52 -5.25 -14.11
C ASP A 443 -21.28 -4.73 -15.33
N ALA A 444 -22.45 -5.32 -15.57
CA ALA A 444 -23.40 -4.91 -16.60
C ALA A 444 -24.80 -4.99 -15.99
N LYS A 445 -25.45 -3.83 -15.87
CA LYS A 445 -26.75 -3.69 -15.23
C LYS A 445 -27.80 -3.27 -16.25
N ILE A 446 -28.84 -4.09 -16.40
CA ILE A 446 -29.98 -3.77 -17.25
C ILE A 446 -30.83 -2.69 -16.55
N VAL A 447 -30.96 -1.54 -17.19
CA VAL A 447 -31.73 -0.38 -16.71
C VAL A 447 -33.16 -0.45 -17.23
N ARG A 448 -33.34 -0.83 -18.51
CA ARG A 448 -34.65 -0.97 -19.16
C ARG A 448 -34.63 -2.05 -20.25
N PRO A 449 -35.78 -2.71 -20.53
CA PRO A 449 -36.88 -2.89 -19.60
C PRO A 449 -36.46 -3.85 -18.47
N PRO A 450 -36.94 -3.65 -17.23
CA PRO A 450 -36.77 -4.66 -16.20
C PRO A 450 -37.66 -5.88 -16.53
N GLY A 451 -37.05 -7.03 -16.84
CA GLY A 451 -37.74 -8.29 -17.11
C GLY A 451 -37.69 -8.73 -18.58
N ALA A 452 -38.67 -9.53 -19.01
CA ALA A 452 -38.66 -10.19 -20.33
C ALA A 452 -38.58 -9.18 -21.49
N TRP A 453 -37.64 -9.43 -22.38
CA TRP A 453 -37.40 -8.57 -23.53
C TRP A 453 -38.39 -8.89 -24.64
N ARG A 454 -39.10 -7.85 -25.11
CA ARG A 454 -40.10 -7.99 -26.16
C ARG A 454 -39.69 -7.27 -27.42
N HIS A 455 -40.16 -7.76 -28.57
CA HIS A 455 -40.03 -7.03 -29.82
C HIS A 455 -40.47 -5.56 -29.68
N GLY A 456 -39.74 -4.64 -30.30
CA GLY A 456 -39.97 -3.19 -30.18
C GLY A 456 -39.46 -2.55 -28.89
N ALA A 457 -39.04 -3.31 -27.87
CA ALA A 457 -38.47 -2.75 -26.65
C ALA A 457 -37.07 -2.18 -26.91
N THR A 458 -36.69 -1.18 -26.12
CA THR A 458 -35.31 -0.67 -26.04
C THR A 458 -34.67 -1.25 -24.80
N VAL A 459 -33.59 -2.02 -25.00
CA VAL A 459 -32.75 -2.53 -23.92
C VAL A 459 -31.67 -1.50 -23.63
N GLU A 460 -31.58 -1.03 -22.39
CA GLU A 460 -30.61 -0.05 -21.91
C GLU A 460 -29.75 -0.69 -20.81
N LEU A 461 -28.43 -0.60 -20.92
CA LEU A 461 -27.46 -1.16 -19.99
C LEU A 461 -26.50 -0.11 -19.46
N ASP A 462 -26.28 -0.13 -18.15
CA ASP A 462 -25.15 0.54 -17.50
C ASP A 462 -24.00 -0.46 -17.35
N LEU A 463 -22.91 -0.19 -18.05
CA LEU A 463 -21.67 -0.94 -18.00
C LEU A 463 -20.68 -0.25 -17.05
N THR A 464 -19.97 -1.05 -16.26
CA THR A 464 -18.90 -0.58 -15.38
C THR A 464 -17.57 -1.17 -15.86
N TRP A 465 -16.66 -0.30 -16.29
CA TRP A 465 -15.36 -0.67 -16.84
C TRP A 465 -14.22 -0.26 -15.91
N GLN A 466 -13.14 -1.05 -15.88
CA GLN A 466 -11.85 -0.64 -15.31
C GLN A 466 -10.73 -0.92 -16.31
N ALA A 467 -9.85 0.06 -16.52
CA ALA A 467 -8.60 -0.19 -17.21
C ALA A 467 -7.60 -0.84 -16.24
N LEU A 468 -7.14 -2.05 -16.54
CA LEU A 468 -6.15 -2.76 -15.70
C LEU A 468 -4.73 -2.33 -16.06
N LYS A 469 -4.50 -1.98 -17.33
CA LYS A 469 -3.27 -1.39 -17.87
C LYS A 469 -3.63 -0.22 -18.76
N GLN A 470 -2.64 0.53 -19.22
CA GLN A 470 -2.89 1.62 -20.17
C GLN A 470 -3.35 1.01 -21.51
N PRO A 471 -4.59 1.23 -21.96
CA PRO A 471 -5.04 0.66 -23.22
C PRO A 471 -4.22 1.25 -24.38
N ASN A 472 -3.78 0.36 -25.27
CA ASN A 472 -3.02 0.67 -26.49
C ASN A 472 -3.91 0.63 -27.75
N HIS A 473 -5.16 0.16 -27.62
CA HIS A 473 -6.16 0.18 -28.68
C HIS A 473 -7.37 1.04 -28.28
N ASP A 474 -8.00 1.66 -29.29
CA ASP A 474 -9.26 2.37 -29.14
C ASP A 474 -10.42 1.41 -29.43
N TYR A 475 -11.18 1.06 -28.40
CA TYR A 475 -12.23 0.04 -28.48
C TYR A 475 -13.61 0.65 -28.71
N THR A 476 -14.42 -0.06 -29.50
CA THR A 476 -15.85 0.16 -29.65
C THR A 476 -16.58 -0.96 -28.92
N VAL A 477 -17.62 -0.62 -28.16
CA VAL A 477 -18.51 -1.58 -27.50
C VAL A 477 -19.60 -1.97 -28.48
N PHE A 478 -19.87 -3.26 -28.60
CA PHE A 478 -21.01 -3.75 -29.38
C PHE A 478 -22.03 -4.43 -28.47
N LEU A 479 -23.31 -4.19 -28.78
CA LEU A 479 -24.47 -4.83 -28.18
C LEU A 479 -25.31 -5.44 -29.29
N HIS A 480 -25.42 -6.77 -29.33
CA HIS A 480 -26.26 -7.46 -30.31
C HIS A 480 -27.37 -8.23 -29.60
N ILE A 481 -28.62 -8.02 -30.02
CA ILE A 481 -29.78 -8.79 -29.56
C ILE A 481 -30.04 -9.90 -30.55
N LEU A 482 -29.98 -11.15 -30.08
CA LEU A 482 -30.20 -12.33 -30.90
C LEU A 482 -31.34 -13.19 -30.37
N ASP A 483 -32.05 -13.88 -31.26
CA ASP A 483 -33.00 -14.93 -30.89
C ASP A 483 -32.31 -16.28 -30.61
N GLU A 484 -33.08 -17.29 -30.20
CA GLU A 484 -32.56 -18.63 -29.90
C GLU A 484 -31.87 -19.32 -31.10
N ASN A 485 -32.17 -18.91 -32.33
CA ASN A 485 -31.55 -19.44 -33.54
C ASN A 485 -30.27 -18.68 -33.94
N GLY A 486 -29.86 -17.67 -33.14
CA GLY A 486 -28.72 -16.81 -33.43
C GLY A 486 -29.00 -15.77 -34.52
N LYS A 487 -30.28 -15.47 -34.82
CA LYS A 487 -30.62 -14.37 -35.74
C LYS A 487 -30.64 -13.06 -34.97
N GLU A 488 -29.92 -12.08 -35.50
CA GLU A 488 -29.87 -10.72 -34.96
C GLU A 488 -31.18 -9.95 -35.21
N TRP A 489 -31.67 -9.27 -34.17
CA TRP A 489 -32.88 -8.46 -34.18
C TRP A 489 -32.65 -7.02 -33.70
N GLY A 490 -31.43 -6.66 -33.30
CA GLY A 490 -31.03 -5.31 -32.96
C GLY A 490 -29.53 -5.28 -32.68
N ALA A 491 -28.85 -4.22 -33.11
CA ALA A 491 -27.42 -4.05 -32.88
C ALA A 491 -27.10 -2.58 -32.58
N THR A 492 -26.08 -2.35 -31.77
CA THR A 492 -25.53 -1.03 -31.52
C THR A 492 -24.04 -1.14 -31.28
N ASP A 493 -23.27 -0.32 -32.01
CA ASP A 493 -21.83 -0.26 -31.96
C ASP A 493 -21.44 1.18 -31.62
N GLU A 494 -21.00 1.41 -30.39
CA GLU A 494 -20.67 2.75 -29.93
C GLU A 494 -19.41 2.77 -29.08
N LYS A 495 -18.63 3.83 -29.24
CA LYS A 495 -17.49 4.08 -28.35
C LYS A 495 -18.00 4.44 -26.96
N PRO A 496 -17.24 4.16 -25.89
CA PRO A 496 -17.66 4.50 -24.53
C PRO A 496 -18.12 5.96 -24.38
N GLN A 497 -19.18 6.15 -23.60
CA GLN A 497 -19.84 7.44 -23.34
C GLN A 497 -20.26 8.17 -24.62
N GLY A 498 -20.81 7.44 -25.58
CA GLY A 498 -21.22 7.99 -26.87
C GLY A 498 -20.09 8.58 -27.70
N GLY A 499 -18.88 8.03 -27.55
CA GLY A 499 -17.65 8.52 -28.17
C GLY A 499 -17.00 9.72 -27.49
N ALA A 500 -17.53 10.22 -26.37
CA ALA A 500 -16.85 11.24 -25.57
C ALA A 500 -15.56 10.69 -24.91
N LEU A 501 -15.51 9.38 -24.64
CA LEU A 501 -14.38 8.71 -24.02
C LEU A 501 -13.72 7.72 -25.00
N SER A 502 -12.52 8.07 -25.45
CA SER A 502 -11.63 7.10 -26.12
C SER A 502 -10.98 6.21 -25.06
N THR A 503 -10.92 4.90 -25.30
CA THR A 503 -10.30 3.96 -24.35
C THR A 503 -8.80 4.20 -24.18
N LEU A 504 -8.15 4.79 -25.18
CA LEU A 504 -6.75 5.24 -25.09
C LEU A 504 -6.53 6.30 -24.00
N LYS A 505 -7.58 7.01 -23.59
CA LYS A 505 -7.52 8.00 -22.50
C LYS A 505 -7.88 7.43 -21.14
N MET A 506 -8.33 6.18 -21.07
CA MET A 506 -8.61 5.54 -19.79
C MET A 506 -7.30 5.31 -19.04
N LEU A 507 -7.24 5.85 -17.83
CA LEU A 507 -6.11 5.64 -16.93
C LEU A 507 -6.22 4.28 -16.22
N PRO A 508 -5.11 3.54 -16.07
CA PRO A 508 -5.01 2.37 -15.21
C PRO A 508 -5.64 2.56 -13.82
N GLY A 509 -6.38 1.55 -13.36
CA GLY A 509 -7.08 1.49 -12.08
C GLY A 509 -8.34 2.34 -12.01
N ARG A 510 -8.54 3.33 -12.91
CA ARG A 510 -9.76 4.14 -12.90
C ARG A 510 -10.96 3.30 -13.34
N VAL A 511 -12.07 3.48 -12.62
CA VAL A 511 -13.37 2.94 -12.99
C VAL A 511 -14.21 3.98 -13.75
N TYR A 512 -14.87 3.52 -14.80
CA TYR A 512 -15.69 4.32 -15.71
C TYR A 512 -17.09 3.71 -15.83
N SER A 513 -18.11 4.56 -15.73
CA SER A 513 -19.48 4.19 -16.05
C SER A 513 -19.78 4.55 -17.50
N ASP A 514 -20.53 3.68 -18.18
CA ASP A 514 -20.81 3.76 -19.60
C ASP A 514 -22.21 3.21 -19.88
N THR A 515 -23.07 3.96 -20.57
CA THR A 515 -24.47 3.57 -20.79
C THR A 515 -24.70 3.36 -22.28
N HIS A 516 -25.28 2.22 -22.64
CA HIS A 516 -25.58 1.84 -24.01
C HIS A 516 -27.04 1.40 -24.15
N SER A 517 -27.62 1.60 -25.32
CA SER A 517 -28.99 1.14 -25.59
C SER A 517 -29.13 0.55 -26.98
N VAL A 518 -29.90 -0.53 -27.10
CA VAL A 518 -30.21 -1.22 -28.35
C VAL A 518 -31.70 -1.45 -28.47
N GLN A 519 -32.28 -1.17 -29.64
CA GLN A 519 -33.70 -1.39 -29.91
C GLN A 519 -33.92 -2.75 -30.57
N ILE A 520 -34.87 -3.52 -30.05
CA ILE A 520 -35.30 -4.80 -30.62
C ILE A 520 -36.29 -4.53 -31.76
N GLY A 521 -36.02 -5.10 -32.93
CA GLY A 521 -36.87 -4.97 -34.11
C GLY A 521 -38.29 -5.47 -33.89
N LEU A 522 -39.28 -4.73 -34.42
CA LEU A 522 -40.71 -5.07 -34.29
C LEU A 522 -41.12 -6.34 -35.04
N GLU A 523 -40.34 -6.72 -36.06
CA GLU A 523 -40.59 -7.90 -36.91
C GLU A 523 -40.11 -9.21 -36.26
N GLY A 524 -39.48 -9.13 -35.09
CA GLY A 524 -38.94 -10.28 -34.39
C GLY A 524 -39.97 -11.08 -33.57
N PRO A 525 -39.54 -12.23 -33.02
CA PRO A 525 -40.33 -13.00 -32.07
C PRO A 525 -40.84 -12.14 -30.90
N PRO A 526 -42.00 -12.45 -30.31
CA PRO A 526 -42.50 -11.67 -29.16
C PRO A 526 -41.57 -11.64 -27.95
N GLU A 527 -40.76 -12.69 -27.76
CA GLU A 527 -39.85 -12.93 -26.63
C GLU A 527 -38.76 -13.96 -27.04
N GLY A 528 -37.87 -14.33 -26.12
CA GLY A 528 -36.82 -15.34 -26.38
C GLY A 528 -35.51 -14.74 -26.89
N TYR A 529 -35.17 -13.54 -26.43
CA TYR A 529 -33.97 -12.82 -26.82
C TYR A 529 -32.85 -12.99 -25.79
N HIS A 530 -31.61 -12.93 -26.26
CA HIS A 530 -30.43 -12.74 -25.42
C HIS A 530 -29.52 -11.67 -26.03
N LEU A 531 -28.64 -11.12 -25.20
CA LEU A 531 -27.72 -10.05 -25.58
C LEU A 531 -26.31 -10.61 -25.62
N GLU A 532 -25.62 -10.35 -26.70
CA GLU A 532 -24.17 -10.48 -26.80
C GLU A 532 -23.53 -9.11 -26.64
N LEU A 533 -22.64 -9.01 -25.66
CA LEU A 533 -21.85 -7.82 -25.35
C LEU A 533 -20.37 -8.13 -25.55
N GLY A 534 -19.65 -7.26 -26.25
CA GLY A 534 -18.20 -7.34 -26.33
C GLY A 534 -17.57 -6.04 -26.79
N ILE A 535 -16.27 -6.09 -27.07
CA ILE A 535 -15.53 -4.95 -27.60
C ILE A 535 -14.68 -5.37 -28.81
N TYR A 536 -14.46 -4.44 -29.74
CA TYR A 536 -13.54 -4.63 -30.86
C TYR A 536 -12.68 -3.40 -31.08
N GLN A 537 -11.52 -3.59 -31.71
CA GLN A 537 -10.62 -2.50 -32.04
C GLN A 537 -11.19 -1.68 -33.20
N GLY A 538 -11.42 -0.39 -32.99
CA GLY A 538 -12.08 0.46 -34.00
C GLY A 538 -11.31 0.61 -35.32
N THR A 539 -9.99 0.36 -35.32
CA THR A 539 -9.13 0.46 -36.51
C THR A 539 -9.09 -0.81 -37.35
N THR A 540 -9.17 -1.99 -36.74
CA THR A 540 -9.01 -3.28 -37.43
C THR A 540 -10.33 -4.06 -37.53
N GLY A 541 -11.33 -3.74 -36.70
CA GLY A 541 -12.55 -4.53 -36.55
C GLY A 541 -12.35 -5.83 -35.78
N GLU A 542 -11.15 -6.09 -35.25
CA GLU A 542 -10.84 -7.32 -34.52
C GLU A 542 -11.48 -7.31 -33.14
N ARG A 543 -12.33 -8.31 -32.86
CA ARG A 543 -12.95 -8.50 -31.53
C ARG A 543 -11.89 -8.84 -30.49
N ALA A 544 -11.97 -8.22 -29.32
CA ALA A 544 -11.08 -8.55 -28.21
C ALA A 544 -11.55 -9.86 -27.56
N ALA A 545 -10.63 -10.81 -27.42
CA ALA A 545 -10.90 -12.02 -26.65
C ALA A 545 -10.91 -11.73 -25.14
N THR A 546 -11.82 -12.39 -24.44
CA THR A 546 -11.85 -12.53 -22.98
C THR A 546 -10.73 -13.47 -22.50
N GLU A 547 -10.53 -13.58 -21.19
CA GLU A 547 -9.58 -14.54 -20.59
C GLU A 547 -9.92 -16.01 -20.90
N THR A 548 -11.15 -16.29 -21.35
CA THR A 548 -11.61 -17.62 -21.76
C THR A 548 -11.43 -17.90 -23.25
N GLY A 549 -11.03 -16.89 -24.03
CA GLY A 549 -10.95 -16.96 -25.49
C GLY A 549 -12.25 -16.62 -26.23
N ALA A 550 -13.37 -16.45 -25.52
CA ALA A 550 -14.62 -15.95 -26.11
C ALA A 550 -14.50 -14.48 -26.53
N THR A 551 -15.20 -14.05 -27.57
CA THR A 551 -15.20 -12.65 -28.05
C THR A 551 -16.43 -11.85 -27.62
N GLU A 552 -17.38 -12.50 -26.95
CA GLU A 552 -18.61 -11.91 -26.45
C GLU A 552 -19.00 -12.54 -25.11
N ILE A 553 -19.75 -11.76 -24.34
CA ILE A 553 -20.39 -12.15 -23.10
C ILE A 553 -21.88 -12.22 -23.38
N ARG A 554 -22.47 -13.38 -23.10
CA ARG A 554 -23.91 -13.57 -23.21
C ARG A 554 -24.61 -13.14 -21.93
N ILE A 555 -25.52 -12.20 -22.04
CA ILE A 555 -26.42 -11.74 -20.99
C ILE A 555 -27.83 -12.23 -21.35
N ASP A 556 -28.36 -13.14 -20.55
CA ASP A 556 -29.73 -13.63 -20.69
C ASP A 556 -30.70 -12.65 -20.01
N GLU A 557 -31.93 -12.53 -20.53
CA GLU A 557 -32.98 -11.63 -20.04
C GLU A 557 -33.29 -11.73 -18.52
N ASN A 558 -32.92 -12.84 -17.87
CA ASN A 558 -33.25 -13.15 -16.48
C ASN A 558 -32.04 -13.11 -15.51
N ARG A 559 -30.87 -12.58 -15.92
CA ARG A 559 -29.62 -12.66 -15.12
C ARG A 559 -28.85 -11.35 -14.94
#